data_AF-A0AAT9LL50-F1
#
_entry.id   AF-A0AAT9LL50-F1
#
_cell.length_a   1.000
_cell.length_b   1.000
_cell.length_c   1.000
_cell.angle_alpha   90.00
_cell.angle_beta   90.00
_cell.angle_gamma   90.00
#
_symmetry.space_group_name_H-M   'P 1'
#
loop_
_entity.id
_entity.type
_entity.pdbx_description
1 polymer ?
#
loop_
_entity_poly.entity_id
_entity_poly.type
_entity_poly.pdbx_seq_one_letter_code
_entity_poly.pdbx_strand_id
1 'polypeptide(L)'
;MSEEFGEVVEKRPPVTLLVLAGMAVAASVALVGASELPAHIVGYVLGSVVCAGLLAAFARVDAARRHALDAVYLEVRALRGAWSAVLVLGIAACAWHAWNIASELAVR
;
A
#
# COMPACT_ATOMS: atom_id res chain seq x y z
N MET A 1 -36.17 -31.44 -11.06
CA MET A 1 -34.70 -31.51 -11.13
C MET A 1 -34.22 -30.08 -11.14
N SER A 2 -34.21 -29.48 -9.95
CA SER A 2 -33.83 -28.08 -9.72
C SER A 2 -32.32 -27.98 -9.89
N GLU A 3 -31.90 -27.28 -10.94
CA GLU A 3 -30.51 -26.94 -11.21
C GLU A 3 -29.94 -26.23 -9.98
N GLU A 4 -29.08 -26.94 -9.25
CA GLU A 4 -28.20 -26.38 -8.24
C GLU A 4 -27.17 -25.56 -9.02
N PHE A 5 -27.56 -24.35 -9.42
CA PHE A 5 -26.62 -23.35 -9.91
C PHE A 5 -25.68 -23.07 -8.74
N GLY A 6 -24.56 -23.79 -8.70
CA GLY A 6 -23.48 -23.55 -7.76
C GLY A 6 -23.19 -22.06 -7.74
N GLU A 7 -23.28 -21.46 -6.56
CA GLU A 7 -23.15 -20.03 -6.37
C GLU A 7 -21.83 -19.57 -7.00
N VAL A 8 -21.91 -18.78 -8.08
CA VAL A 8 -20.71 -18.27 -8.75
C VAL A 8 -20.05 -17.31 -7.78
N VAL A 9 -18.95 -17.74 -7.16
CA VAL A 9 -18.24 -16.93 -6.17
C VAL A 9 -17.57 -15.76 -6.89
N GLU A 10 -17.96 -14.53 -6.58
CA GLU A 10 -17.27 -13.33 -7.07
C GLU A 10 -16.01 -13.07 -6.25
N LYS A 11 -14.87 -12.88 -6.93
CA LYS A 11 -13.63 -12.41 -6.29
C LYS A 11 -13.31 -10.99 -6.76
N ARG A 12 -13.11 -10.09 -5.79
CA ARG A 12 -12.74 -8.68 -6.01
C ARG A 12 -11.28 -8.43 -5.63
N PRO A 13 -10.65 -7.33 -6.07
CA PRO A 13 -9.32 -6.96 -5.59
C PRO A 13 -9.29 -6.75 -4.07
N PRO A 14 -8.15 -6.98 -3.39
CA PRO A 14 -8.05 -6.86 -1.94
C PRO A 14 -7.92 -5.39 -1.50
N VAL A 15 -9.00 -4.62 -1.64
CA VAL A 15 -9.04 -3.15 -1.39
C VAL A 15 -8.53 -2.77 0.00
N THR A 16 -8.74 -3.61 1.02
CA THR A 16 -8.25 -3.38 2.38
C THR A 16 -6.74 -3.20 2.44
N LEU A 17 -5.96 -3.98 1.69
CA LEU A 17 -4.49 -3.84 1.66
C LEU A 17 -4.06 -2.52 1.03
N LEU A 18 -4.76 -2.08 -0.01
CA LEU A 18 -4.49 -0.78 -0.64
C LEU A 18 -4.85 0.39 0.29
N VAL A 19 -5.97 0.30 1.01
CA VAL A 19 -6.37 1.31 2.00
C VAL A 19 -5.35 1.38 3.13
N LEU A 20 -4.91 0.24 3.66
CA LEU A 20 -3.84 0.19 4.67
C LEU A 20 -2.54 0.83 4.16
N ALA A 21 -2.16 0.57 2.90
CA ALA A 21 -0.98 1.21 2.31
C ALA A 21 -1.15 2.73 2.21
N GLY A 22 -2.32 3.19 1.77
CA GLY A 22 -2.67 4.60 1.74
C GLY A 22 -2.61 5.26 3.12
N MET A 23 -3.12 4.58 4.16
CA MET A 23 -3.04 5.07 5.55
C MET A 23 -1.60 5.11 6.07
N ALA A 24 -0.76 4.13 5.72
CA ALA A 24 0.66 4.15 6.08
C ALA A 24 1.39 5.34 5.45
N VAL A 25 1.11 5.64 4.18
CA VAL A 25 1.66 6.82 3.50
C VAL A 25 1.14 8.11 4.12
N ALA A 26 -0.17 8.22 4.39
CA ALA A 26 -0.74 9.40 5.05
C ALA A 26 -0.13 9.65 6.44
N ALA A 27 0.06 8.58 7.23
CA ALA A 27 0.73 8.66 8.52
C ALA A 27 2.19 9.08 8.39
N SER A 28 2.93 8.56 7.40
CA SER A 28 4.28 9.03 7.09
C SER A 28 4.30 10.52 6.76
N VAL A 29 3.45 10.99 5.85
CA VAL A 29 3.39 12.40 5.46
C VAL A 29 3.07 13.30 6.66
N ALA A 30 2.17 12.88 7.56
CA ALA A 30 1.87 13.64 8.78
C ALA A 30 3.09 13.84 9.69
N LEU A 31 4.02 12.87 9.72
CA LEU A 31 5.25 12.93 10.51
C LEU A 31 6.33 13.84 9.91
N VAL A 32 6.19 14.32 8.68
CA VAL A 32 7.17 15.22 8.06
C VAL A 32 7.28 16.54 8.81
N GLY A 33 6.18 17.01 9.41
CA GLY A 33 6.16 18.27 10.18
C GLY A 33 6.73 18.17 11.60
N ALA A 34 7.13 16.98 12.06
CA ALA A 34 7.76 16.81 13.36
C ALA A 34 9.24 17.25 13.31
N SER A 35 9.76 17.77 14.41
CA SER A 35 11.16 18.21 14.55
C SER A 35 12.12 17.13 15.04
N GLU A 36 11.59 16.00 15.49
CA GLU A 36 12.36 15.01 16.23
C GLU A 36 12.86 13.88 15.31
N LEU A 37 14.16 13.55 15.39
CA LEU A 37 14.78 12.44 14.66
C LEU A 37 13.95 11.13 14.67
N PRO A 38 13.41 10.68 15.83
CA PRO A 38 12.64 9.44 15.87
C PRO A 38 11.37 9.50 15.01
N ALA A 39 10.73 10.68 14.91
CA ALA A 39 9.55 10.85 14.06
C ALA A 39 9.91 10.66 12.57
N HIS A 40 11.07 11.18 12.14
CA HIS A 40 11.51 10.96 10.76
C HIS A 40 11.90 9.51 10.49
N ILE A 41 12.50 8.80 11.46
CA ILE A 41 12.78 7.36 11.33
C ILE A 41 11.47 6.56 11.19
N VAL A 42 10.48 6.83 12.03
CA VAL A 42 9.16 6.17 11.95
C VAL A 42 8.49 6.48 10.61
N GLY A 43 8.48 7.75 10.19
CA GLY A 43 7.95 8.17 8.90
C GLY A 43 8.65 7.49 7.72
N TYR A 44 9.98 7.38 7.76
CA TYR A 44 10.76 6.65 6.76
C TYR A 44 10.32 5.19 6.67
N VAL A 45 10.17 4.49 7.79
CA VAL A 45 9.73 3.07 7.83
C VAL A 45 8.31 2.90 7.29
N LEU A 46 7.40 3.83 7.62
CA LEU A 46 6.02 3.81 7.13
C LEU A 46 5.94 4.02 5.61
N GLY A 47 6.64 5.03 5.09
CA GLY A 47 6.67 5.36 3.66
C GLY A 47 7.43 4.33 2.80
N SER A 48 8.36 3.57 3.39
CA SER A 48 9.15 2.55 2.71
C SER A 48 8.63 1.13 2.97
N VAL A 49 9.13 0.48 4.01
CA VAL A 49 8.95 -0.95 4.30
C VAL A 49 7.47 -1.31 4.44
N VAL A 50 6.71 -0.52 5.21
CA VAL A 50 5.30 -0.82 5.47
C VAL A 50 4.47 -0.61 4.21
N CYS A 51 4.59 0.53 3.52
CA CYS A 51 3.89 0.81 2.27
C CYS A 51 4.21 -0.25 1.20
N ALA A 52 5.50 -0.51 0.94
CA ALA A 52 5.93 -1.47 -0.06
C ALA A 52 5.46 -2.90 0.27
N GLY A 53 5.54 -3.31 1.54
CA GLY A 53 5.07 -4.61 2.00
C GLY A 53 3.57 -4.80 1.80
N LEU A 54 2.76 -3.79 2.11
CA LEU A 54 1.31 -3.82 1.90
C LEU A 54 0.95 -3.88 0.41
N LEU A 55 1.66 -3.13 -0.44
CA LEU A 55 1.44 -3.17 -1.89
C LEU A 55 1.91 -4.49 -2.52
N ALA A 56 2.99 -5.09 -2.02
CA ALA A 56 3.42 -6.42 -2.44
C ALA A 56 2.39 -7.49 -2.04
N ALA A 57 1.84 -7.40 -0.82
CA ALA A 57 0.75 -8.27 -0.37
C ALA A 57 -0.51 -8.08 -1.23
N PHE A 58 -0.86 -6.83 -1.56
CA PHE A 58 -1.95 -6.52 -2.48
C PHE A 58 -1.75 -7.21 -3.83
N ALA A 59 -0.58 -7.04 -4.45
CA ALA A 59 -0.27 -7.62 -5.75
C ALA A 59 -0.33 -9.15 -5.72
N ARG A 60 0.21 -9.79 -4.67
CA ARG A 60 0.18 -11.24 -4.48
C ARG A 60 -1.25 -11.76 -4.35
N VAL A 61 -2.05 -11.16 -3.48
CA VAL A 61 -3.44 -11.60 -3.24
C VAL A 61 -4.31 -11.33 -4.47
N ASP A 62 -4.11 -10.21 -5.15
CA ASP A 62 -4.83 -9.88 -6.38
C ASP A 62 -4.52 -10.89 -7.50
N ALA A 63 -3.24 -11.21 -7.71
CA ALA A 63 -2.83 -12.23 -8.68
C ALA A 63 -3.44 -13.61 -8.36
N ALA A 64 -3.42 -14.03 -7.10
CA ALA A 64 -4.04 -15.29 -6.68
C ALA A 64 -5.55 -15.32 -6.95
N ARG A 65 -6.26 -14.19 -6.77
CA ARG A 65 -7.69 -14.08 -7.08
C ARG A 65 -7.99 -14.11 -8.57
N ARG A 66 -7.10 -13.58 -9.42
CA ARG A 66 -7.24 -13.62 -10.89
C ARG A 66 -7.06 -15.01 -11.49
N HIS A 67 -6.23 -15.85 -10.86
CA HIS A 67 -5.95 -17.22 -11.34
C HIS A 67 -6.83 -18.29 -10.69
N ALA A 68 -7.80 -17.88 -9.89
CA ALA A 68 -8.76 -18.77 -9.26
C ALA A 68 -9.70 -19.39 -10.31
N LEU A 69 -9.78 -20.72 -10.35
CA LEU A 69 -10.64 -21.46 -11.30
C LEU A 69 -12.10 -21.55 -10.82
N ASP A 70 -12.34 -21.30 -9.54
CA ASP A 70 -13.61 -21.44 -8.83
C ASP A 70 -14.43 -20.15 -8.78
N ALA A 71 -13.99 -19.08 -9.44
CA ALA A 71 -14.56 -17.74 -9.24
C ALA A 71 -14.44 -16.84 -10.47
N VAL A 72 -15.40 -15.92 -10.60
CA VAL A 72 -15.31 -14.82 -11.57
C VAL A 72 -14.58 -13.65 -10.92
N TYR A 73 -13.47 -13.24 -11.53
CA TYR A 73 -12.70 -12.07 -11.08
C TYR A 73 -13.29 -10.78 -11.64
N LEU A 74 -13.67 -9.86 -10.76
CA LEU A 74 -14.18 -8.54 -11.12
C LEU A 74 -13.05 -7.51 -11.10
N GLU A 75 -12.52 -7.17 -12.28
CA GLU A 75 -11.47 -6.16 -12.40
C GLU A 75 -12.00 -4.76 -12.03
N VAL A 76 -11.22 -4.03 -11.23
CA VAL A 76 -11.46 -2.61 -10.94
C VAL A 76 -10.28 -1.79 -11.44
N ARG A 77 -10.38 -1.28 -12.68
CA ARG A 77 -9.29 -0.55 -13.37
C ARG A 77 -8.74 0.62 -12.56
N ALA A 78 -9.60 1.32 -11.81
CA ALA A 78 -9.20 2.43 -10.95
C ALA A 78 -8.18 2.04 -9.87
N LEU A 79 -8.22 0.79 -9.36
CA LEU A 79 -7.27 0.31 -8.36
C LEU A 79 -5.85 0.18 -8.93
N ARG A 80 -5.71 -0.05 -10.24
CA ARG A 80 -4.42 -0.05 -10.93
C ARG A 80 -3.82 1.35 -11.08
N GLY A 81 -4.63 2.40 -11.03
CA GLY A 81 -4.11 3.77 -10.89
C GLY A 81 -3.74 4.06 -9.44
N ALA A 82 -4.64 3.70 -8.52
CA ALA A 82 -4.49 4.00 -7.10
C ALA A 82 -3.25 3.35 -6.46
N TRP A 83 -2.97 2.07 -6.74
CA TRP A 83 -1.78 1.41 -6.17
C TRP A 83 -0.45 2.06 -6.63
N SER A 84 -0.36 2.49 -7.89
CA SER A 84 0.81 3.18 -8.43
C SER A 84 0.95 4.56 -7.80
N ALA A 85 -0.15 5.29 -7.63
CA ALA A 85 -0.15 6.56 -6.93
C ALA A 85 0.32 6.42 -5.48
N VAL A 86 -0.20 5.43 -4.74
CA VAL A 86 0.22 5.14 -3.36
C VAL A 86 1.72 4.80 -3.30
N LEU A 87 2.23 4.00 -4.24
CA LEU A 87 3.65 3.67 -4.31
C LEU A 87 4.52 4.92 -4.52
N VAL A 88 4.16 5.76 -5.49
CA VAL A 88 4.91 7.00 -5.81
C VAL A 88 4.89 7.95 -4.62
N LEU A 89 3.74 8.10 -3.95
CA LEU A 89 3.62 8.93 -2.75
C LEU A 89 4.45 8.37 -1.59
N GLY A 90 4.49 7.05 -1.41
CA GLY A 90 5.34 6.40 -0.41
C GLY A 90 6.83 6.64 -0.66
N ILE A 91 7.28 6.54 -1.91
CA ILE A 91 8.67 6.85 -2.30
C ILE A 91 9.01 8.32 -2.02
N ALA A 92 8.11 9.24 -2.37
CA ALA A 92 8.32 10.67 -2.13
C ALA A 92 8.39 10.99 -0.63
N ALA A 93 7.48 10.44 0.19
CA ALA A 93 7.50 10.62 1.64
C ALA A 93 8.77 10.02 2.27
N CYS A 94 9.16 8.82 1.84
CA CYS A 94 10.40 8.17 2.25
C CYS A 94 11.63 9.04 1.95
N ALA A 95 11.74 9.59 0.74
CA ALA A 95 12.84 10.46 0.35
C ALA A 95 12.91 11.73 1.22
N TRP A 96 11.74 12.31 1.55
CA TRP A 96 11.67 13.48 2.42
C TRP A 96 12.15 13.18 3.84
N HIS A 97 11.75 12.04 4.41
CA HIS A 97 12.26 11.63 5.73
C HIS A 97 13.76 11.34 5.71
N ALA A 98 14.25 10.68 4.66
CA ALA A 98 15.68 10.39 4.50
C ALA A 98 16.53 11.67 4.46
N TRP A 99 16.03 12.71 3.78
CA TRP A 99 16.68 14.03 3.76
C TRP A 99 16.78 14.66 5.15
N ASN A 100 15.69 14.64 5.93
CA ASN A 100 15.70 15.20 7.30
C ASN A 100 16.65 14.42 8.22
N ILE A 101 16.62 13.09 8.17
CA ILE A 101 17.55 12.24 8.92
C ILE A 101 19.01 12.58 8.57
N ALA A 102 19.33 12.67 7.27
CA ALA A 102 20.67 13.00 6.83
C ALA A 102 21.11 14.40 7.30
N SER A 103 20.20 15.38 7.21
CA SER A 103 20.46 16.76 7.65
C SER A 103 20.72 16.84 9.15
N GLU A 104 19.95 16.14 9.97
CA GLU A 104 20.15 16.09 11.41
C GLU A 104 21.46 15.39 11.80
N LEU A 105 21.84 14.33 11.08
CA LEU A 105 23.09 13.62 11.34
C LEU A 105 24.33 14.41 10.90
N ALA A 106 24.22 15.26 9.87
CA ALA A 106 25.34 16.06 9.37
C ALA A 106 25.76 17.21 10.32
N VAL A 107 24.88 17.61 11.24
CA VAL A 107 25.14 18.70 12.20
C VAL A 107 25.59 18.17 13.56
N ARG A 108 25.52 16.85 13.79
CA ARG A 108 25.97 16.19 15.02
C ARG A 108 27.43 15.75 14.92
#